data_AF-A0A8V0YRV4-F1
#
_entry.id   AF-A0A8V0YRV4-F1
#
_cell.length_a   1.000
_cell.length_b   1.000
_cell.length_c   1.000
_cell.angle_alpha   90.00
_cell.angle_beta   90.00
_cell.angle_gamma   90.00
#
_symmetry.space_group_name_H-M   'P 1'
#
loop_
_entity.id
_entity.type
_entity.pdbx_description
1 polymer ?
#
loop_
_entity_poly.entity_id
_entity_poly.type
_entity_poly.pdbx_seq_one_letter_code
_entity_poly.pdbx_strand_id
1 'polypeptide(L)'
;MWRGHLRNTLNDWEIQSRDFILYRYPGRPPTYATDNGFEDKILLCCSGNGHYDSVYTKQFQANAAICQAVLYEILYKDVFLMDEEELRSAVEMFRSGSKKHRNSGCVESEDTNFNCLHEKIPRNPSGKR
;
A
#
# COMPACT_ATOMS: atom_id res chain seq x y z
N MET A 1 18.71 21.56 -18.56
CA MET A 1 19.13 20.31 -17.89
C MET A 1 18.79 20.26 -16.39
N TRP A 2 18.69 21.39 -15.68
CA TRP A 2 18.46 21.43 -14.22
C TRP A 2 17.03 21.21 -13.73
N ARG A 3 16.00 21.50 -14.56
CA ARG A 3 14.58 21.33 -14.18
C ARG A 3 14.17 19.86 -13.95
N GLY A 4 14.84 18.89 -14.57
CA GLY A 4 14.58 17.47 -14.35
C GLY A 4 15.12 16.98 -13.01
N HIS A 5 16.37 17.34 -12.71
CA HIS A 5 17.04 16.96 -11.46
C HIS A 5 16.31 17.51 -10.23
N LEU A 6 15.93 18.80 -10.25
CA LEU A 6 15.24 19.44 -9.13
C LEU A 6 13.87 18.80 -8.81
N ARG A 7 13.13 18.37 -9.84
CA ARG A 7 11.83 17.71 -9.66
C ARG A 7 11.98 16.31 -9.06
N ASN A 8 12.98 15.55 -9.49
CA ASN A 8 13.23 14.21 -8.94
C ASN A 8 13.65 14.30 -7.46
N THR A 9 14.52 15.24 -7.12
CA THR A 9 14.92 15.45 -5.72
C THR A 9 13.77 15.95 -4.85
N LEU A 10 12.85 16.75 -5.40
CA LEU A 10 11.67 17.22 -4.69
C LEU A 10 10.72 16.05 -4.37
N ASN A 11 10.45 15.18 -5.35
CA ASN A 11 9.58 14.02 -5.16
C ASN A 11 10.19 13.01 -4.17
N ASP A 12 11.49 12.75 -4.28
CA ASP A 12 12.20 11.89 -3.31
C ASP A 12 12.15 12.48 -1.90
N TRP A 13 12.28 13.80 -1.78
CA TRP A 13 12.18 14.49 -0.50
C TRP A 13 10.78 14.38 0.09
N GLU A 14 9.72 14.59 -0.69
CA GLU A 14 8.32 14.48 -0.22
C GLU A 14 7.96 13.08 0.30
N ILE A 15 8.61 12.04 -0.22
CA ILE A 15 8.44 10.66 0.25
C ILE A 15 9.29 10.41 1.50
N GLN A 16 10.53 10.89 1.52
CA GLN A 16 11.46 10.69 2.65
C GLN A 16 11.12 11.55 3.87
N SER A 17 10.37 12.64 3.71
CA SER A 17 9.93 13.54 4.79
C SER A 17 8.64 13.07 5.47
N ARG A 18 8.39 11.75 5.53
CA ARG A 18 7.19 11.15 6.13
C ARG A 18 7.59 10.05 7.08
N ASP A 19 6.80 9.87 8.14
CA ASP A 19 6.99 8.75 9.06
C ASP A 19 6.23 7.50 8.62
N PHE A 20 6.84 6.33 8.80
CA PHE A 20 6.25 5.05 8.42
C PHE A 20 5.65 4.35 9.64
N ILE A 21 4.35 4.04 9.54
CA ILE A 21 3.60 3.30 10.56
C ILE A 21 3.23 1.93 10.01
N LEU A 22 3.52 0.87 10.76
CA LEU A 22 3.29 -0.51 10.36
C LEU A 22 2.20 -1.20 11.18
N TYR A 23 1.19 -1.72 10.50
CA TYR A 23 0.17 -2.62 11.06
C TYR A 23 0.53 -4.07 10.73
N ARG A 24 0.75 -4.90 11.75
CA ARG A 24 1.04 -6.33 11.55
C ARG A 24 -0.20 -7.21 11.74
N TYR A 25 -1.07 -6.85 12.69
CA TYR A 25 -2.25 -7.65 13.02
C TYR A 25 -3.47 -6.76 13.23
N PRO A 26 -4.67 -7.18 12.79
CA PRO A 26 -5.91 -6.49 13.10
C PRO A 26 -6.12 -6.37 14.62
N GLY A 27 -6.56 -5.20 15.08
CA GLY A 27 -6.85 -4.94 16.50
C GLY A 27 -5.63 -4.82 17.42
N ARG A 28 -4.41 -4.97 16.90
CA ARG A 28 -3.17 -4.66 17.63
C ARG A 28 -2.72 -3.22 17.32
N PRO A 29 -2.05 -2.55 18.27
CA PRO A 29 -1.46 -1.24 17.98
C PRO A 29 -0.38 -1.36 16.89
N PRO A 30 -0.18 -0.32 16.07
CA PRO A 30 0.86 -0.31 15.07
C PRO A 30 2.27 -0.11 15.67
N THR A 31 3.28 -0.47 14.90
CA THR A 31 4.70 -0.20 15.19
C THR A 31 5.18 1.00 14.38
N TYR A 32 5.92 1.90 15.00
CA TYR A 32 6.59 3.01 14.31
C TYR A 32 7.90 2.49 13.70
N ALA A 33 7.96 2.40 12.38
CA ALA A 33 9.16 1.98 11.66
C ALA A 33 10.18 3.13 11.57
N THR A 34 9.69 4.36 11.54
CA THR A 34 10.48 5.58 11.72
C THR A 34 9.81 6.46 12.78
N ASP A 35 10.61 7.32 13.42
CA ASP A 35 10.13 8.25 14.45
C ASP A 35 10.90 9.58 14.34
N ASN A 36 10.83 10.18 13.14
CA ASN A 36 11.54 11.42 12.83
C ASN A 36 10.75 12.67 13.27
N GLY A 37 9.51 12.48 13.74
CA GLY A 37 8.62 13.57 14.15
C GLY A 37 7.97 14.30 12.98
N PHE A 38 7.88 13.68 11.81
CA PHE A 38 7.19 14.26 10.66
C PHE A 38 5.68 14.24 10.90
N GLU A 39 5.00 15.33 10.51
CA GLU A 39 3.53 15.43 10.62
C GLU A 39 2.84 14.40 9.71
N ASP A 40 3.32 14.29 8.48
CA ASP A 40 2.81 13.37 7.49
C ASP A 40 3.28 11.94 7.74
N LYS A 41 2.35 10.98 7.62
CA LYS A 41 2.63 9.57 7.87
C LYS A 41 2.14 8.68 6.73
N ILE A 42 2.93 7.66 6.40
CA ILE A 42 2.57 6.58 5.47
C ILE A 42 2.22 5.36 6.31
N LEU A 43 1.01 4.84 6.13
CA LEU A 43 0.55 3.65 6.83
C LEU A 43 0.72 2.43 5.93
N LEU A 44 1.34 1.39 6.47
CA LEU A 44 1.58 0.13 5.79
C LEU A 44 1.00 -1.01 6.61
N CYS A 45 0.60 -2.10 5.94
CA CYS A 45 0.37 -3.38 6.59
C CYS A 45 1.32 -4.43 6.03
N CYS A 46 1.87 -5.28 6.91
CA CYS A 46 2.72 -6.39 6.51
C CYS A 46 1.90 -7.68 6.50
N SER A 47 1.91 -8.38 5.37
CA SER A 47 1.37 -9.73 5.29
C SER A 47 2.46 -10.76 5.67
N GLY A 48 2.04 -11.97 6.06
CA GLY A 48 2.96 -13.00 6.60
C GLY A 48 4.11 -13.41 5.67
N ASN A 49 4.03 -13.08 4.37
CA ASN A 49 5.09 -13.35 3.39
C ASN A 49 6.13 -12.22 3.25
N GLY A 50 6.04 -11.14 4.05
CA GLY A 50 6.92 -9.98 3.98
C GLY A 50 6.50 -8.91 2.96
N HIS A 51 5.32 -9.03 2.35
CA HIS A 51 4.75 -8.01 1.48
C HIS A 51 4.16 -6.86 2.31
N TYR A 52 4.42 -5.63 1.88
CA TYR A 52 3.89 -4.42 2.49
C TYR A 52 2.86 -3.77 1.57
N ASP A 53 1.66 -3.57 2.07
CA ASP A 53 0.57 -2.90 1.37
C ASP A 53 0.26 -1.55 2.01
N SER A 54 -0.10 -0.55 1.20
CA SER A 54 -0.52 0.75 1.72
C SER A 54 -1.90 0.67 2.38
N VAL A 55 -2.02 1.31 3.53
CA VAL A 55 -3.28 1.38 4.29
C VAL A 55 -3.87 2.77 4.12
N TYR A 56 -5.13 2.80 3.70
CA TYR A 56 -5.90 4.02 3.54
C TYR A 56 -7.19 3.96 4.35
N THR A 57 -7.74 5.12 4.67
CA THR A 57 -9.08 5.19 5.26
C THR A 57 -10.12 4.71 4.25
N LYS A 58 -11.23 4.14 4.75
CA LYS A 58 -12.35 3.73 3.88
C LYS A 58 -12.87 4.90 3.04
N GLN A 59 -12.90 6.10 3.61
CA GLN A 59 -13.32 7.30 2.91
C GLN A 59 -12.37 7.65 1.75
N PHE A 60 -11.05 7.57 1.96
CA PHE A 60 -10.08 7.80 0.90
C PHE A 60 -10.26 6.80 -0.25
N GLN A 61 -10.42 5.51 0.08
CA GLN A 61 -10.66 4.47 -0.93
C GLN A 61 -11.94 4.74 -1.74
N ALA A 62 -13.03 5.14 -1.08
CA ALA A 62 -14.28 5.49 -1.75
C ALA A 62 -14.10 6.71 -2.67
N ASN A 63 -13.43 7.76 -2.20
CA ASN A 63 -13.14 8.95 -2.98
C ASN A 63 -12.26 8.62 -4.20
N ALA A 64 -11.20 7.84 -4.00
CA ALA A 64 -10.30 7.40 -5.06
C ALA A 64 -11.05 6.57 -6.11
N ALA A 65 -11.95 5.69 -5.70
CA ALA A 65 -12.78 4.90 -6.62
C ALA A 65 -13.69 5.79 -7.49
N ILE A 66 -14.27 6.86 -6.92
CA ILE A 66 -15.07 7.83 -7.68
C ILE A 66 -14.18 8.58 -8.69
N CYS A 67 -13.04 9.11 -8.25
CA CYS A 67 -12.10 9.78 -9.15
C CYS A 67 -11.65 8.86 -10.30
N GLN A 68 -11.34 7.61 -9.97
CA GLN A 68 -10.97 6.59 -10.94
C GLN A 68 -12.10 6.34 -11.94
N ALA A 69 -13.35 6.20 -11.48
CA ALA A 69 -14.50 6.00 -12.36
C ALA A 69 -14.69 7.16 -13.34
N VAL A 70 -14.67 8.40 -12.83
CA VAL A 70 -14.83 9.61 -13.66
C VAL A 70 -13.70 9.73 -14.68
N LEU A 71 -12.46 9.52 -14.27
CA LEU A 71 -11.31 9.59 -15.17
C LEU A 71 -11.43 8.59 -16.31
N TYR A 72 -11.73 7.33 -16.00
CA TYR A 72 -11.83 6.29 -17.01
C TYR A 72 -13.07 6.43 -17.88
N GLU A 73 -14.17 6.95 -17.36
CA GLU A 73 -15.35 7.30 -18.15
C GLU A 73 -14.99 8.33 -19.23
N ILE A 74 -14.36 9.44 -18.85
CA ILE A 74 -13.94 10.49 -19.80
C ILE A 74 -12.94 9.93 -20.82
N LEU A 75 -11.94 9.18 -20.36
CA LEU A 75 -10.93 8.62 -21.25
C LEU A 75 -11.56 7.69 -22.28
N TYR A 76 -12.39 6.74 -21.85
CA TYR A 76 -12.93 5.74 -22.77
C TYR A 76 -14.05 6.29 -23.65
N LYS A 77 -14.96 7.11 -23.11
CA LYS A 77 -16.10 7.62 -23.88
C LYS A 77 -15.78 8.86 -24.69
N ASP A 78 -15.09 9.84 -24.11
CA ASP A 78 -14.96 11.18 -24.72
C ASP A 78 -13.63 11.37 -25.46
N VAL A 79 -12.56 10.72 -25.01
CA VAL A 79 -11.23 10.85 -25.63
C VAL A 79 -10.96 9.76 -26.65
N PHE A 80 -11.20 8.50 -26.26
CA PHE A 80 -10.95 7.34 -27.13
C PHE A 80 -12.17 6.90 -27.93
N LEU A 81 -13.36 7.43 -27.65
CA LEU A 81 -14.60 7.13 -28.36
C LEU A 81 -14.87 5.61 -28.47
N MET A 82 -14.56 4.88 -27.40
CA MET A 82 -14.76 3.42 -27.35
C MET A 82 -16.24 3.08 -27.32
N ASP A 83 -16.59 1.99 -28.00
CA ASP A 83 -17.95 1.47 -27.99
C ASP A 83 -18.35 0.96 -26.60
N GLU A 84 -19.61 1.21 -26.22
CA GLU A 84 -20.10 0.84 -24.89
C GLU A 84 -20.18 -0.69 -24.71
N GLU A 85 -20.48 -1.46 -25.76
CA GLU A 85 -20.51 -2.92 -25.66
C GLU A 85 -19.11 -3.49 -25.48
N GLU A 86 -18.12 -2.94 -26.20
CA GLU A 86 -16.71 -3.29 -26.05
C GLU A 86 -16.22 -2.99 -24.62
N LEU A 87 -16.50 -1.79 -24.11
CA LEU A 87 -16.13 -1.39 -22.75
C LEU A 87 -16.81 -2.28 -21.70
N ARG A 88 -18.10 -2.57 -21.86
CA ARG A 88 -18.86 -3.43 -20.93
C ARG A 88 -18.32 -4.85 -20.93
N SER A 89 -18.01 -5.40 -22.09
CA SER A 89 -17.39 -6.73 -22.25
C SER A 89 -16.02 -6.78 -21.58
N ALA A 90 -15.17 -5.76 -21.78
CA ALA A 90 -13.86 -5.69 -21.13
C ALA A 90 -13.99 -5.63 -19.60
N VAL A 91 -14.88 -4.78 -19.07
CA VAL A 91 -15.12 -4.67 -17.62
C VAL A 91 -15.66 -5.98 -17.05
N GLU A 92 -16.59 -6.64 -17.73
CA GLU A 92 -17.10 -7.96 -17.32
C GLU A 92 -16.01 -9.04 -17.35
N MET A 93 -15.13 -9.02 -18.34
CA MET A 93 -13.96 -9.90 -18.41
C MET A 93 -13.02 -9.69 -17.21
N PHE A 94 -12.71 -8.44 -16.85
CA PHE A 94 -11.86 -8.16 -15.69
C PHE A 94 -12.52 -8.58 -14.36
N ARG A 95 -13.83 -8.38 -14.21
CA ARG A 95 -14.59 -8.79 -13.01
C ARG A 95 -14.76 -10.31 -12.92
N SER A 96 -14.87 -11.00 -14.05
CA SER A 96 -15.03 -12.45 -14.12
C SER A 96 -13.70 -13.21 -14.03
N GLY A 97 -12.60 -12.60 -14.50
CA GLY A 97 -11.24 -13.15 -14.44
C GLY A 97 -10.74 -13.42 -13.01
N SER A 98 -11.32 -12.78 -11.99
CA SER A 98 -11.01 -13.06 -10.59
C SER A 98 -11.47 -14.44 -10.10
N LYS A 99 -12.28 -15.19 -10.87
CA LYS A 99 -12.80 -16.51 -10.46
C LYS A 99 -11.93 -17.72 -10.80
N LYS A 100 -10.79 -17.57 -11.51
CA LYS A 100 -10.05 -18.73 -12.03
C LYS A 100 -8.53 -18.69 -11.83
N HIS A 101 -8.05 -18.34 -10.64
CA HIS A 101 -6.76 -18.84 -10.13
C HIS A 101 -6.62 -18.63 -8.60
N ARG A 102 -7.38 -19.39 -7.80
CA ARG A 102 -7.14 -19.52 -6.35
C ARG A 102 -6.45 -20.83 -5.94
N ASN A 103 -6.03 -21.65 -6.90
CA ASN A 103 -5.18 -22.81 -6.63
C ASN A 103 -3.74 -22.54 -7.11
N SER A 104 -3.09 -21.56 -6.48
CA SER A 104 -1.66 -21.69 -6.18
C SER A 104 -1.43 -21.19 -4.74
N GLY A 105 -1.72 -22.09 -3.80
CA GLY A 105 -1.10 -22.09 -2.47
C GLY A 105 -1.49 -20.99 -1.51
N CYS A 106 -2.78 -20.81 -1.21
CA CYS A 106 -3.16 -20.48 0.16
C CYS A 106 -3.06 -21.77 0.98
N VAL A 107 -1.83 -22.19 1.27
CA VAL A 107 -1.61 -23.19 2.33
C VAL A 107 -1.65 -22.39 3.62
N GLU A 108 -2.78 -22.47 4.28
CA GLU A 108 -2.87 -22.37 5.73
C GLU A 108 -1.89 -23.40 6.30
N SER A 109 -0.64 -22.98 6.51
CA SER A 109 0.29 -23.69 7.37
C SER A 109 0.12 -23.11 8.75
N GLU A 110 -0.64 -23.82 9.57
CA GLU A 110 -0.39 -23.82 11.01
C GLU A 110 1.12 -23.99 11.24
N ASP A 111 1.66 -23.22 12.18
CA ASP A 111 3.04 -23.30 12.67
C ASP A 111 4.16 -22.83 11.72
N THR A 112 4.19 -21.54 11.39
CA THR A 112 5.45 -20.88 11.03
C THR A 112 5.70 -19.64 11.88
N ASN A 113 6.51 -19.87 12.91
CA ASN A 113 7.36 -18.95 13.65
C ASN A 113 7.48 -17.55 12.98
N PHE A 114 6.78 -16.56 13.57
CA PHE A 114 6.71 -15.17 13.12
C PHE A 114 8.03 -14.42 13.34
N ASN A 115 9.06 -14.73 12.57
CA ASN A 115 10.28 -13.93 12.55
C ASN A 115 10.22 -12.87 11.45
N CYS A 116 9.35 -11.88 11.61
CA CYS A 116 9.51 -10.58 10.96
C CYS A 116 10.49 -9.73 11.80
N LEU A 117 11.77 -10.13 11.66
CA LEU A 117 13.12 -9.58 11.92
C LEU A 117 13.50 -8.79 13.20
N HIS A 118 14.69 -9.18 13.71
CA HIS A 118 15.69 -8.41 14.46
C HIS A 118 15.16 -7.40 15.48
N GLU A 119 14.86 -7.90 16.67
CA GLU A 119 14.71 -7.09 17.87
C GLU A 119 16.08 -6.46 18.22
N LYS A 120 16.32 -5.18 17.85
CA LYS A 120 17.32 -4.37 18.56
C LYS A 120 16.71 -3.94 19.88
N ILE A 121 16.89 -4.76 20.92
CA ILE A 121 16.65 -4.37 22.31
C ILE A 121 17.61 -3.22 22.66
N PRO A 122 17.12 -2.07 23.19
CA PRO A 122 17.99 -1.06 23.78
C PRO A 122 18.62 -1.65 25.06
N ARG A 123 19.95 -1.83 25.05
CA ARG A 123 20.68 -2.20 26.27
C ARG A 123 20.63 -1.02 27.25
N ASN A 124 19.82 -1.15 28.30
CA ASN A 124 19.92 -0.28 29.48
C ASN A 124 21.30 -0.49 30.15
N PRO A 125 21.98 0.58 30.59
CA PRO A 125 23.21 0.44 31.34
C PRO A 125 22.89 -0.10 32.73
N SER A 126 23.37 -1.30 33.04
CA SER A 126 23.28 -1.87 34.37
C SER A 126 24.21 -1.11 35.32
N GLY A 127 23.64 -0.22 36.12
CA GLY A 127 24.28 0.24 37.34
C GLY A 127 24.29 -0.90 38.36
N LYS A 128 25.47 -1.31 38.82
CA LYS A 128 25.66 -1.94 40.14
C LYS A 128 26.99 -1.47 40.73
N ARG A 129 26.82 -0.98 41.97
CA ARG A 129 27.74 -0.72 43.08
C ARG A 129 29.15 -1.30 42.98
#